data_AF-A0A1H0YV84-F1
#
_entry.id   AF-A0A1H0YV84-F1
#
_cell.length_a   1.000
_cell.length_b   1.000
_cell.length_c   1.000
_cell.angle_alpha   90.00
_cell.angle_beta   90.00
_cell.angle_gamma   90.00
#
_symmetry.space_group_name_H-M   'P 1'
#
loop_
_entity.id
_entity.type
_entity.pdbx_description
1 polymer ?
#
loop_
_entity_poly.entity_id
_entity_poly.type
_entity_poly.pdbx_seq_one_letter_code
_entity_poly.pdbx_strand_id
1 'polypeptide(L)'
;MKLEVGTRLKKIREEKRLNKKEVSEMTGVSYSYYKAIENGSKSPSLEVINKIAKALKISPFYLLNDRVEILEKLVSSEEKRLYEIFDEIPEKKKRLVTGLITQAARLKVLLDDNWKDILENGEYEKFSQSESQLPYDRKRPIVENYDNRDKTFKEIIGQLTELLPRNDGKPPARNRLLKK
;
A
#
# COMPACT_ATOMS: atom_id res chain seq x y z
N MET A 1 -4.79 -6.63 1.87
CA MET A 1 -4.81 -6.18 3.28
C MET A 1 -5.98 -5.22 3.54
N LYS A 2 -7.03 -5.68 4.23
CA LYS A 2 -8.13 -4.83 4.70
C LYS A 2 -7.65 -4.20 6.02
N LEU A 3 -7.14 -2.98 5.98
CA LEU A 3 -6.65 -2.29 7.18
C LEU A 3 -7.83 -1.71 7.94
N GLU A 4 -8.42 -2.50 8.83
CA GLU A 4 -9.51 -2.06 9.70
C GLU A 4 -8.96 -1.29 10.92
N VAL A 5 -9.79 -0.41 11.49
CA VAL A 5 -9.46 0.41 12.67
C VAL A 5 -8.86 -0.43 13.80
N GLY A 6 -9.37 -1.66 13.99
CA GLY A 6 -8.89 -2.61 15.01
C GLY A 6 -7.41 -3.00 14.88
N THR A 7 -6.93 -3.26 13.65
CA THR A 7 -5.53 -3.62 13.39
C THR A 7 -4.59 -2.47 13.74
N ARG A 8 -4.99 -1.23 13.40
CA ARG A 8 -4.21 -0.03 13.70
C ARG A 8 -4.18 0.26 15.20
N LEU A 9 -5.29 0.03 15.90
CA LEU A 9 -5.37 0.10 17.36
C LEU A 9 -4.43 -0.89 18.03
N LYS A 10 -4.42 -2.14 17.56
CA LYS A 10 -3.52 -3.17 18.07
C LYS A 10 -2.06 -2.76 17.93
N LYS A 11 -1.68 -2.29 16.73
CA LYS A 11 -0.32 -1.85 16.42
C LYS A 11 0.15 -0.73 17.34
N ILE A 12 -0.60 0.38 17.42
CA ILE A 12 -0.19 1.52 18.25
C ILE A 12 -0.16 1.18 19.75
N ARG A 13 -1.05 0.31 20.21
CA ARG A 13 -1.07 -0.17 21.59
C ARG A 13 0.23 -0.93 21.91
N GLU A 14 0.64 -1.84 21.02
CA GLU A 14 1.85 -2.65 21.17
C GLU A 14 3.13 -1.80 21.07
N GLU A 15 3.19 -0.83 20.14
CA GLU A 15 4.28 0.15 20.05
C GLU A 15 4.46 0.96 21.34
N LYS A 16 3.35 1.28 22.02
CA LYS A 16 3.35 1.97 23.33
C LYS A 16 3.53 1.03 24.52
N ARG A 17 3.72 -0.27 24.27
CA ARG A 17 3.86 -1.33 25.29
C ARG A 17 2.69 -1.39 26.28
N LEU A 18 1.48 -1.10 25.79
CA LEU A 18 0.26 -1.12 26.58
C LEU A 18 -0.48 -2.45 26.41
N ASN A 19 -1.14 -2.90 27.47
CA ASN A 19 -2.12 -3.97 27.43
C ASN A 19 -3.54 -3.39 27.19
N LYS A 20 -4.49 -4.26 26.80
CA LYS A 20 -5.85 -3.82 26.45
C LYS A 20 -6.59 -3.18 27.63
N LYS A 21 -6.29 -3.60 28.86
CA LYS A 21 -6.90 -3.06 30.09
C LYS A 21 -6.41 -1.64 30.34
N GLU A 22 -5.11 -1.39 30.20
CA GLU A 22 -4.54 -0.04 30.31
C GLU A 22 -5.17 0.92 29.29
N VAL A 23 -5.33 0.51 28.03
CA VAL A 23 -6.00 1.36 27.04
C VAL A 23 -7.46 1.62 27.40
N SER A 24 -8.15 0.62 27.95
CA SER A 24 -9.55 0.77 28.40
C SER A 24 -9.67 1.80 29.53
N GLU A 25 -8.77 1.73 30.51
CA GLU A 25 -8.69 2.66 31.63
C GLU A 25 -8.34 4.09 31.16
N MET A 26 -7.37 4.23 30.25
CA MET A 26 -6.95 5.52 29.70
C MET A 26 -8.03 6.21 28.86
N THR A 27 -8.90 5.42 28.21
CA THR A 27 -9.89 5.94 27.23
C THR A 27 -11.30 6.04 27.78
N GLY A 28 -11.58 5.38 28.91
CA GLY A 28 -12.95 5.17 29.42
C GLY A 28 -13.80 4.25 28.55
N VAL A 29 -13.19 3.58 27.55
CA VAL A 29 -13.86 2.59 26.71
C VAL A 29 -13.81 1.25 27.44
N SER A 30 -14.94 0.55 27.55
CA SER A 30 -14.96 -0.72 28.27
C SER A 30 -14.02 -1.75 27.65
N TYR A 31 -13.38 -2.57 28.49
CA TYR A 31 -12.44 -3.60 28.04
C TYR A 31 -13.03 -4.53 26.99
N SER A 32 -14.25 -5.02 27.22
CA SER A 32 -14.94 -5.90 26.28
C SER A 32 -15.16 -5.23 24.92
N TYR A 33 -15.50 -3.93 24.91
CA TYR A 33 -15.72 -3.20 23.67
C TYR A 33 -14.41 -2.88 22.95
N TYR A 34 -13.37 -2.41 23.67
CA TYR A 34 -12.05 -2.20 23.09
C TYR A 34 -11.47 -3.49 22.48
N LYS A 35 -11.59 -4.62 23.19
CA LYS A 35 -11.20 -5.94 22.70
C LYS A 35 -11.96 -6.33 21.44
N ALA A 36 -13.27 -6.08 21.38
CA ALA A 36 -14.09 -6.35 20.19
C ALA A 36 -13.68 -5.47 18.99
N ILE A 37 -13.34 -4.19 19.24
CA ILE A 37 -12.84 -3.28 18.21
C ILE A 37 -11.50 -3.78 17.65
N GLU A 38 -10.52 -4.08 18.50
CA GLU A 38 -9.21 -4.58 18.05
C GLU A 38 -9.30 -5.89 17.27
N ASN A 39 -10.22 -6.77 17.65
CA ASN A 39 -10.44 -8.05 16.99
C ASN A 39 -11.29 -7.91 15.70
N GLY A 40 -11.75 -6.71 15.36
CA GLY A 40 -12.57 -6.45 14.16
C GLY A 40 -14.04 -6.87 14.28
N SER A 41 -14.50 -7.33 15.44
CA SER A 41 -15.89 -7.79 15.62
C SER A 41 -16.87 -6.65 15.89
N LYS A 42 -16.38 -5.44 16.21
CA LYS A 42 -17.19 -4.23 16.36
C LYS A 42 -16.52 -3.02 15.72
N SER A 43 -17.30 -2.19 15.04
CA SER A 43 -16.84 -0.90 14.52
C SER A 43 -17.09 0.21 15.57
N PRO A 44 -16.07 0.98 15.95
CA PRO A 44 -16.24 2.09 16.89
C PRO A 44 -16.95 3.29 16.24
N SER A 45 -17.68 4.07 17.03
CA SER A 45 -18.21 5.37 16.58
C SER A 45 -17.10 6.42 16.47
N LEU A 46 -17.35 7.51 15.74
CA LEU A 46 -16.41 8.64 15.66
C LEU A 46 -16.03 9.20 17.04
N GLU A 47 -16.99 9.26 17.96
CA GLU A 47 -16.74 9.69 19.34
C GLU A 47 -15.72 8.78 20.05
N VAL A 48 -15.90 7.46 19.93
CA VAL A 48 -14.99 6.45 20.51
C VAL A 48 -13.61 6.53 19.86
N ILE A 49 -13.55 6.71 18.54
CA ILE A 49 -12.29 6.91 17.81
C ILE A 49 -11.54 8.14 18.33
N ASN A 50 -12.23 9.27 18.51
CA ASN A 50 -11.63 10.49 19.04
C ASN A 50 -11.13 10.32 20.47
N LYS A 51 -11.91 9.64 21.34
CA LYS A 51 -11.49 9.32 22.72
C LYS A 51 -10.20 8.48 22.73
N ILE A 52 -10.17 7.43 21.92
CA ILE A 52 -9.00 6.54 21.84
C ILE A 52 -7.79 7.26 21.27
N ALA A 53 -7.97 8.00 20.17
CA ALA A 53 -6.89 8.77 19.55
C ALA A 53 -6.27 9.79 20.52
N LYS A 54 -7.11 10.52 21.26
CA LYS A 54 -6.67 11.48 22.28
C LYS A 54 -5.85 10.80 23.39
N ALA A 55 -6.36 9.71 23.97
CA ALA A 55 -5.67 9.00 25.05
C ALA A 55 -4.32 8.43 24.61
N LEU A 56 -4.25 7.90 23.38
CA LEU A 56 -3.03 7.35 22.80
C LEU A 56 -2.11 8.43 22.20
N LYS A 57 -2.50 9.71 22.22
CA LYS A 57 -1.76 10.84 21.64
C LYS A 57 -1.43 10.62 20.17
N ILE A 58 -2.42 10.20 19.40
CA ILE A 58 -2.35 10.02 17.94
C ILE A 58 -3.45 10.84 17.26
N SER A 59 -3.28 11.09 15.95
CA SER A 59 -4.34 11.68 15.15
C SER A 59 -5.51 10.68 15.00
N PRO A 60 -6.78 11.10 15.14
CA PRO A 60 -7.94 10.27 14.78
C PRO A 60 -7.87 9.77 13.33
N PHE A 61 -7.26 10.57 12.44
CA PHE A 61 -6.99 10.18 11.06
C PHE A 61 -6.06 8.98 10.95
N TYR A 62 -5.19 8.69 11.92
CA TYR A 62 -4.40 7.46 11.91
C TYR A 62 -5.29 6.21 12.11
N LEU A 63 -6.32 6.31 12.95
CA LEU A 63 -7.25 5.21 13.19
C LEU A 63 -8.21 5.05 12.01
N LEU A 64 -8.75 6.17 11.55
CA LEU A 64 -9.66 6.25 10.40
C LEU A 64 -8.96 5.98 9.08
N ASN A 65 -7.64 6.17 9.05
CA ASN A 65 -6.78 6.36 7.89
C ASN A 65 -7.38 5.75 6.64
N ASP A 66 -7.90 6.64 5.81
CA ASP A 66 -8.54 6.27 4.59
C ASP A 66 -7.42 5.78 3.69
N ARG A 67 -7.34 4.47 3.51
CA ARG A 67 -6.27 3.84 2.71
C ARG A 67 -6.18 4.53 1.35
N VAL A 68 -7.32 5.02 0.85
CA VAL A 68 -7.46 5.87 -0.34
C VAL A 68 -6.56 7.11 -0.26
N GLU A 69 -6.69 7.96 0.75
CA GLU A 69 -5.93 9.23 0.83
C GLU A 69 -4.41 9.00 0.88
N ILE A 70 -3.94 7.97 1.60
CA ILE A 70 -2.52 7.60 1.59
C ILE A 70 -2.08 7.15 0.21
N LEU A 71 -2.82 6.22 -0.41
CA LEU A 71 -2.45 5.69 -1.71
C LEU A 71 -2.47 6.81 -2.75
N GLU A 72 -3.42 7.73 -2.71
CA GLU A 72 -3.47 8.92 -3.58
C GLU A 72 -2.26 9.83 -3.39
N LYS A 73 -1.80 10.07 -2.15
CA LYS A 73 -0.58 10.86 -1.89
C LYS A 73 0.68 10.16 -2.42
N LEU A 74 0.78 8.84 -2.26
CA LEU A 74 1.88 8.05 -2.80
C LEU A 74 1.87 8.06 -4.33
N VAL A 75 0.69 7.90 -4.94
CA VAL A 75 0.51 7.98 -6.39
C VAL A 75 0.91 9.36 -6.89
N SER A 76 0.45 10.45 -6.26
CA SER A 76 0.80 11.82 -6.66
C SER A 76 2.30 12.08 -6.59
N SER A 77 2.97 11.52 -5.57
CA SER A 77 4.42 11.64 -5.40
C SER A 77 5.18 10.86 -6.47
N GLU A 78 4.69 9.66 -6.83
CA GLU A 78 5.27 8.84 -7.89
C GLU A 78 5.00 9.42 -9.28
N GLU A 79 3.83 10.00 -9.53
CA GLU A 79 3.54 10.73 -10.77
C GLU A 79 4.54 11.87 -10.95
N LYS A 80 4.78 12.67 -9.91
CA LYS A 80 5.77 13.75 -9.95
C LYS A 80 7.16 13.22 -10.32
N ARG A 81 7.60 12.13 -9.68
CA ARG A 81 8.88 11.47 -9.99
C ARG A 81 8.96 11.03 -11.45
N LEU A 82 7.90 10.42 -11.98
CA LEU A 82 7.87 9.94 -13.37
C LEU A 82 7.84 11.11 -14.36
N TYR A 83 7.12 12.20 -14.06
CA TYR A 83 7.16 13.43 -14.87
C TYR A 83 8.56 14.03 -14.94
N GLU A 84 9.34 13.99 -13.86
CA GLU A 84 10.74 14.45 -13.84
C GLU A 84 11.68 13.52 -14.65
N ILE A 85 11.37 12.23 -14.75
CA ILE A 85 12.17 11.26 -15.52
C ILE A 85 11.88 11.37 -17.01
N PHE A 86 10.64 11.66 -17.37
CA PHE A 86 10.14 11.68 -18.74
C PHE A 86 9.83 13.10 -19.25
N ASP A 87 10.53 14.10 -18.70
CA ASP A 87 10.37 15.52 -19.04
C ASP A 87 10.80 15.86 -20.48
N GLU A 88 11.74 15.09 -21.04
CA GLU A 88 12.23 15.25 -22.41
C GLU A 88 11.27 14.73 -23.50
N ILE A 89 10.13 14.12 -23.15
CA ILE A 89 9.17 13.64 -24.16
C ILE A 89 8.56 14.83 -24.91
N PRO A 90 8.51 14.80 -26.27
CA PRO A 90 7.95 15.90 -27.06
C PRO A 90 6.51 16.29 -26.66
N GLU A 91 6.27 17.59 -26.56
CA GLU A 91 4.99 18.18 -26.09
C GLU A 91 3.75 17.68 -26.85
N LYS A 92 3.91 17.37 -28.16
CA LYS A 92 2.84 16.81 -28.99
C LYS A 92 2.27 15.49 -28.47
N LYS A 93 3.02 14.75 -27.64
CA LYS A 93 2.62 13.45 -27.06
C LYS A 93 2.15 13.54 -25.61
N LYS A 94 2.12 14.74 -25.03
CA LYS A 94 1.89 14.94 -23.59
C LYS A 94 0.59 14.33 -23.06
N ARG A 95 -0.50 14.42 -23.84
CA ARG A 95 -1.79 13.83 -23.45
C ARG A 95 -1.72 12.30 -23.26
N LEU A 96 -0.96 11.61 -24.13
CA LEU A 96 -0.72 10.17 -24.01
C LEU A 96 0.17 9.88 -22.80
N VAL A 97 1.25 10.65 -22.65
CA VAL A 97 2.23 10.52 -21.57
C VAL A 97 1.59 10.67 -20.20
N THR A 98 0.72 11.68 -20.01
CA THR A 98 0.02 11.89 -18.74
C THR A 98 -0.77 10.67 -18.30
N GLY A 99 -1.53 10.05 -19.22
CA GLY A 99 -2.29 8.85 -18.90
C GLY A 99 -1.38 7.67 -18.51
N LEU A 100 -0.31 7.45 -19.26
CA LEU A 100 0.66 6.37 -19.00
C LEU A 100 1.40 6.59 -17.66
N ILE A 101 1.81 7.82 -17.35
CA ILE A 101 2.45 8.17 -16.08
C ILE A 101 1.52 7.91 -14.90
N THR A 102 0.26 8.35 -14.99
CA THR A 102 -0.74 8.11 -13.93
C THR A 102 -0.94 6.61 -13.69
N GLN A 103 -1.04 5.81 -14.75
CA GLN A 103 -1.22 4.36 -14.60
C GLN A 103 0.05 3.68 -14.04
N ALA A 104 1.23 4.07 -14.52
CA ALA A 104 2.50 3.58 -13.98
C ALA A 104 2.65 3.89 -12.49
N ALA A 105 2.30 5.10 -12.06
CA ALA A 105 2.36 5.50 -10.66
C ALA A 105 1.41 4.68 -9.77
N ARG A 106 0.16 4.48 -10.22
CA ARG A 106 -0.81 3.61 -9.52
C ARG A 106 -0.32 2.18 -9.40
N LEU A 107 0.18 1.61 -10.50
CA LEU A 107 0.74 0.24 -10.50
C LEU A 107 1.94 0.14 -9.57
N LYS A 108 2.85 1.12 -9.56
CA LYS A 108 4.02 1.12 -8.68
C LYS A 108 3.63 1.08 -7.21
N VAL A 109 2.66 1.90 -6.80
CA VAL A 109 2.16 1.92 -5.41
C VAL A 109 1.52 0.57 -5.04
N LEU A 110 0.75 -0.03 -5.95
CA LEU A 110 0.14 -1.34 -5.73
C LEU A 110 1.18 -2.48 -5.67
N LEU A 111 2.22 -2.42 -6.51
CA LEU A 111 3.34 -3.37 -6.49
C LEU A 111 4.07 -3.34 -5.15
N ASP A 112 4.35 -2.14 -4.63
CA ASP A 112 5.02 -1.99 -3.34
C ASP A 112 4.15 -2.52 -2.17
N ASP A 113 2.82 -2.37 -2.26
CA ASP A 113 1.87 -2.93 -1.30
C ASP A 113 1.80 -4.47 -1.38
N ASN A 114 1.75 -5.02 -2.60
CA ASN A 114 1.77 -6.46 -2.81
C ASN A 114 3.09 -7.09 -2.36
N TRP A 115 4.22 -6.45 -2.65
CA TRP A 115 5.54 -6.93 -2.25
C TRP A 115 5.67 -7.05 -0.73
N LYS A 116 5.15 -6.07 0.02
CA LYS A 116 5.11 -6.15 1.50
C LYS A 116 4.32 -7.36 1.98
N ASP A 117 3.15 -7.61 1.41
CA ASP A 117 2.34 -8.79 1.78
C ASP A 117 3.08 -10.10 1.46
N ILE A 118 3.73 -10.19 0.31
CA ILE A 118 4.50 -11.37 -0.11
C ILE A 118 5.69 -11.60 0.82
N LEU A 119 6.41 -10.54 1.20
CA LEU A 119 7.51 -10.63 2.18
C LEU A 119 7.04 -11.13 3.55
N GLU A 120 5.86 -10.68 4.00
CA GLU A 120 5.32 -11.03 5.31
C GLU A 120 4.71 -12.44 5.35
N ASN A 121 4.06 -12.87 4.27
CA ASN A 121 3.19 -14.06 4.26
C ASN A 121 3.66 -15.16 3.30
N GLY A 122 4.76 -14.93 2.58
CA GLY A 122 5.29 -15.83 1.57
C GLY A 122 4.46 -15.87 0.27
N GLU A 123 4.96 -16.60 -0.71
CA GLU A 123 4.33 -16.74 -2.02
C GLU A 123 3.31 -17.89 -2.09
N TYR A 124 3.47 -18.90 -1.23
CA TYR A 124 2.68 -20.12 -1.24
C TYR A 124 1.93 -20.28 0.08
N GLU A 125 0.76 -20.89 0.03
CA GLU A 125 -0.03 -21.29 1.19
C GLU A 125 -0.44 -22.77 1.06
N LYS A 126 -0.57 -23.46 2.20
CA LYS A 126 -1.16 -24.80 2.22
C LYS A 126 -2.66 -24.70 1.94
N PHE A 127 -3.13 -25.47 0.97
CA PHE A 127 -4.52 -25.49 0.56
C PHE A 127 -5.05 -26.92 0.51
N SER A 128 -6.30 -27.11 0.95
CA SER A 128 -7.05 -28.36 0.79
C SER A 128 -8.53 -28.06 0.52
N GLN A 129 -9.16 -28.84 -0.36
CA GLN A 129 -10.58 -28.72 -0.70
C GLN A 129 -11.50 -29.56 0.18
N SER A 130 -10.95 -30.52 0.95
CA SER A 130 -11.70 -31.36 1.88
C SER A 130 -10.82 -31.80 3.05
N GLU A 131 -11.43 -32.15 4.18
CA GLU A 131 -10.68 -32.66 5.34
C GLU A 131 -9.95 -33.98 5.04
N SER A 132 -10.44 -34.76 4.08
CA SER A 132 -9.84 -36.02 3.64
C SER A 132 -8.64 -35.86 2.70
N GLN A 133 -8.44 -34.68 2.11
CA GLN A 133 -7.36 -34.44 1.15
C GLN A 133 -6.13 -33.84 1.84
N LEU A 134 -4.95 -34.42 1.57
CA LEU A 134 -3.67 -33.88 2.05
C LEU A 134 -3.44 -32.45 1.50
N PRO A 135 -3.15 -31.46 2.37
CA PRO A 135 -2.86 -30.11 1.93
C PRO A 135 -1.62 -30.03 1.03
N TYR A 136 -1.72 -29.28 -0.07
CA TYR A 136 -0.62 -29.03 -1.00
C TYR A 136 -0.30 -27.53 -1.08
N ASP A 137 0.90 -27.19 -1.58
CA ASP A 137 1.30 -25.79 -1.75
C ASP A 137 0.62 -25.17 -2.97
N ARG A 138 -0.08 -24.06 -2.75
CA ARG A 138 -0.71 -23.27 -3.80
C ARG A 138 -0.15 -21.86 -3.80
N LYS A 139 0.13 -21.32 -4.99
CA LYS A 139 0.50 -19.92 -5.15
C LYS A 139 -0.65 -19.02 -4.68
N ARG A 140 -0.35 -18.05 -3.82
CA ARG A 140 -1.36 -17.13 -3.30
C ARG A 140 -1.82 -16.18 -4.41
N PRO A 141 -3.13 -15.84 -4.53
CA PRO A 141 -3.63 -14.95 -5.58
C PRO A 141 -2.97 -13.56 -5.61
N ILE A 142 -2.45 -13.10 -4.47
CA ILE A 142 -1.73 -11.83 -4.38
C ILE A 142 -0.41 -11.84 -5.16
N VAL A 143 0.25 -12.99 -5.28
CA VAL A 143 1.49 -13.14 -6.05
C VAL A 143 1.18 -13.10 -7.55
N GLU A 144 0.12 -13.77 -7.98
CA GLU A 144 -0.33 -13.69 -9.38
C GLU A 144 -0.72 -12.25 -9.76
N ASN A 145 -1.41 -11.54 -8.86
CA ASN A 145 -1.69 -10.12 -9.04
C ASN A 145 -0.42 -9.28 -9.13
N TYR A 146 0.59 -9.55 -8.30
CA TYR A 146 1.89 -8.87 -8.36
C TYR A 146 2.56 -9.08 -9.71
N ASP A 147 2.68 -10.32 -10.17
CA ASP A 147 3.33 -10.66 -11.44
C ASP A 147 2.65 -9.98 -12.64
N ASN A 148 1.31 -10.02 -12.68
CA ASN A 148 0.53 -9.38 -13.74
C ASN A 148 0.69 -7.85 -13.75
N ARG A 149 0.69 -7.23 -12.55
CA ARG A 149 0.92 -5.79 -12.40
C ARG A 149 2.34 -5.41 -12.79
N ASP A 150 3.33 -6.22 -12.44
CA ASP A 150 4.74 -5.98 -12.72
C ASP A 150 4.99 -6.05 -14.23
N LYS A 151 4.41 -7.04 -14.90
CA LYS A 151 4.43 -7.13 -16.36
C LYS A 151 3.82 -5.87 -17.00
N THR A 152 2.63 -5.48 -16.58
CA THR A 152 1.93 -4.28 -17.10
C THR A 152 2.74 -3.00 -16.83
N PHE A 153 3.33 -2.88 -15.64
CA PHE A 153 4.17 -1.74 -15.27
C PHE A 153 5.41 -1.66 -16.17
N LYS A 154 6.10 -2.79 -16.39
CA LYS A 154 7.25 -2.87 -17.31
C LYS A 154 6.87 -2.48 -18.74
N GLU A 155 5.71 -2.92 -19.23
CA GLU A 155 5.19 -2.54 -20.54
C GLU A 155 4.96 -1.02 -20.66
N ILE A 156 4.30 -0.40 -19.67
CA ILE A 156 4.07 1.06 -19.67
C ILE A 156 5.39 1.84 -19.59
N ILE A 157 6.33 1.41 -18.74
CA ILE A 157 7.66 2.05 -18.64
C ILE A 157 8.43 1.90 -19.96
N GLY A 158 8.32 0.76 -20.63
CA GLY A 158 8.87 0.54 -21.97
C GLY A 158 8.30 1.54 -22.98
N GLN A 159 6.98 1.65 -23.04
CA GLN A 159 6.30 2.62 -23.91
C GLN A 159 6.75 4.06 -23.64
N LEU A 160 6.79 4.48 -22.36
CA LEU A 160 7.26 5.82 -21.98
C LEU A 160 8.72 6.06 -22.40
N THR A 161 9.58 5.05 -22.27
CA THR A 161 10.99 5.12 -22.68
C THR A 161 11.12 5.27 -24.20
N GLU A 162 10.31 4.58 -24.99
CA GLU A 162 10.29 4.70 -26.45
C GLU A 162 9.81 6.06 -26.95
N LEU A 163 9.09 6.81 -26.12
CA LEU A 163 8.61 8.16 -26.45
C LEU A 163 9.69 9.24 -26.26
N LEU A 164 10.78 8.94 -25.56
CA LEU A 164 11.90 9.84 -25.42
C LEU A 164 12.58 10.10 -26.77
N PRO A 165 13.18 11.29 -26.99
CA PRO A 165 13.98 11.54 -28.17
C PRO A 165 15.07 10.48 -28.31
N ARG A 166 15.23 9.90 -29.51
CA ARG A 166 16.37 9.03 -29.77
C ARG A 166 17.62 9.91 -29.68
N ASN A 167 18.56 9.53 -28.82
CA ASN A 167 19.83 10.23 -28.76
C ASN A 167 20.60 9.90 -30.03
N ASP A 168 20.91 10.90 -30.83
CA ASP A 168 21.68 10.83 -32.08
C ASP A 168 23.17 10.54 -31.81
N GLY A 169 23.49 9.57 -30.94
CA GLY A 169 24.86 9.16 -30.61
C GLY A 169 25.42 9.67 -29.28
N LYS A 170 24.63 10.28 -28.39
CA LYS A 170 25.05 10.45 -26.98
C LYS A 170 24.57 9.26 -26.14
N PRO A 171 25.43 8.64 -25.32
CA PRO A 171 24.98 7.57 -24.43
C PRO A 171 23.83 8.08 -23.57
N PRO A 172 22.76 7.28 -23.36
CA PRO A 172 21.63 7.69 -22.52
C PRO A 172 22.18 8.11 -21.16
N ALA A 173 21.57 9.13 -20.54
CA ALA A 173 21.96 9.60 -19.22
C ALA A 173 21.74 8.50 -18.17
N ARG A 174 22.68 7.55 -18.11
CA ARG A 174 22.73 6.37 -17.24
C ARG A 174 22.83 6.75 -15.75
N ASN A 175 22.90 8.05 -15.45
CA ASN A 175 23.23 8.62 -14.15
C ASN A 175 22.03 9.15 -13.34
N ARG A 176 20.78 9.09 -13.83
CA ARG A 176 19.61 9.50 -13.02
C ARG A 176 18.91 8.34 -12.30
N LEU A 177 18.95 7.12 -12.85
CA LEU A 177 18.24 5.96 -12.27
C LEU A 177 19.00 5.24 -11.14
N LEU A 178 20.26 5.61 -10.87
CA LEU A 178 21.13 4.93 -9.89
C LEU A 178 21.58 5.82 -8.71
N LYS A 179 20.96 6.98 -8.50
CA LYS A 179 21.24 7.80 -7.29
C LYS A 179 20.32 7.37 -6.14
N LYS A 180 20.66 6.28 -5.45
CA LYS A 180 20.33 6.04 -4.05
C LYS A 180 21.47 5.27 -3.40
#